data_AF-A0A0C3G9A7-F1
#
_entry.id   AF-A0A0C3G9A7-F1
#
_cell.length_a   1.000
_cell.length_b   1.000
_cell.length_c   1.000
_cell.angle_alpha   90.00
_cell.angle_beta   90.00
_cell.angle_gamma   90.00
#
_symmetry.space_group_name_H-M   'P 1'
#
loop_
_entity.id
_entity.type
_entity.pdbx_description
1 polymer ?
#
loop_
_entity_poly.entity_id
_entity_poly.type
_entity_poly.pdbx_seq_one_letter_code
_entity_poly.pdbx_strand_id
1 'polypeptide(L)'
;IIIIGAGIGGCTTYLFLKKYLPLDTDIHIYESYPPPPFPNVTSAIGGWLGLSPNGIRVIRSLNRDVYESIKATAMEVDVFGAQISSGRMLGNFKAGGKRYGHGT
;
A
#
# COMPACT_ATOMS: atom_id res chain seq x y z
N ILE A 1 9.99 15.35 15.30
CA ILE A 1 8.77 15.36 14.46
C ILE A 1 7.77 14.39 15.05
N ILE A 2 6.52 14.78 15.18
CA ILE A 2 5.44 13.94 15.72
C ILE A 2 4.49 13.59 14.58
N ILE A 3 4.17 12.30 14.44
CA ILE A 3 3.17 11.77 13.51
C ILE A 3 2.05 11.16 14.35
N ILE A 4 0.81 11.61 14.14
CA ILE A 4 -0.38 11.07 14.82
C ILE A 4 -1.12 10.15 13.84
N GLY A 5 -1.27 8.88 14.24
CA GLY A 5 -1.86 7.79 13.46
C GLY A 5 -0.81 6.93 12.77
N ALA A 6 -0.82 5.61 13.04
CA ALA A 6 0.05 4.60 12.43
C ALA A 6 -0.63 3.80 11.32
N GLY A 7 -1.63 4.39 10.66
CA GLY A 7 -2.17 3.89 9.40
C GLY A 7 -1.19 4.04 8.22
N ILE A 8 -1.65 3.71 7.01
CA ILE A 8 -0.82 3.72 5.79
C ILE A 8 -0.15 5.07 5.56
N GLY A 9 -0.88 6.18 5.73
CA GLY A 9 -0.34 7.53 5.55
C GLY A 9 0.73 7.89 6.58
N GLY A 10 0.52 7.56 7.86
CA GLY A 10 1.49 7.83 8.93
C GLY A 10 2.77 7.02 8.78
N CYS A 11 2.66 5.72 8.51
CA CYS A 11 3.80 4.84 8.26
C CYS A 11 4.59 5.26 7.02
N THR A 12 3.91 5.62 5.92
CA THR A 12 4.60 6.10 4.70
C THR A 12 5.31 7.43 4.95
N THR A 13 4.68 8.34 5.72
CA THR A 13 5.30 9.62 6.13
C THR A 13 6.54 9.37 6.98
N TYR A 14 6.46 8.47 7.95
CA TYR A 14 7.61 8.08 8.77
C TYR A 14 8.77 7.57 7.91
N LEU A 15 8.50 6.65 6.97
CA LEU A 15 9.53 6.12 6.06
C LEU A 15 10.13 7.21 5.17
N PHE A 16 9.30 8.13 4.65
CA PHE A 16 9.77 9.27 3.86
C PHE A 16 10.70 10.18 4.66
N LEU A 17 10.27 10.61 5.85
CA LEU A 17 11.05 11.50 6.70
C LEU A 17 12.35 10.83 7.15
N LYS A 18 12.29 9.57 7.59
CA LYS A 18 13.48 8.79 7.97
C LYS A 18 14.49 8.67 6.84
N LYS A 19 14.03 8.61 5.59
CA LYS A 19 14.91 8.49 4.42
C LYS A 19 15.59 9.81 4.05
N TYR A 20 14.87 10.93 4.14
CA TYR A 20 15.32 12.22 3.59
C TYR A 20 15.80 13.22 4.63
N LEU A 21 15.58 12.97 5.92
CA LEU A 21 16.08 13.82 7.00
C LEU A 21 17.40 13.28 7.59
N PRO A 22 18.17 14.13 8.29
CA PRO A 22 19.32 13.68 9.06
C PRO A 22 18.98 12.54 10.03
N LEU A 23 19.91 11.60 10.19
CA LEU A 23 19.71 10.37 10.99
C LEU A 23 19.42 10.62 12.48
N ASP A 24 19.86 11.76 12.99
CA ASP A 24 19.64 12.24 14.35
C ASP A 24 18.30 12.96 14.54
N THR A 25 17.52 13.11 13.46
CA THR A 25 16.17 13.67 13.57
C THR A 25 15.30 12.75 14.39
N ASP A 26 14.84 13.26 15.54
CA ASP A 26 13.93 12.52 16.40
C ASP A 26 12.51 12.48 15.80
N ILE A 27 12.01 11.28 15.48
CA ILE A 27 10.70 11.08 14.83
C ILE A 27 9.89 10.05 15.63
N HIS A 28 8.75 10.49 16.16
CA HIS A 28 7.84 9.65 16.95
C HIS A 28 6.51 9.48 16.23
N ILE A 29 5.99 8.26 16.23
CA ILE A 29 4.65 7.93 15.73
C ILE A 29 3.79 7.48 16.91
N TYR A 30 2.60 8.06 17.03
CA TYR A 30 1.64 7.72 18.06
C TYR A 30 0.39 7.12 17.43
N GLU A 31 -0.07 6.00 17.96
CA GLU A 31 -1.33 5.36 17.56
C GLU A 31 -2.18 5.12 18.80
N SER A 32 -3.46 5.44 18.66
CA SER A 32 -4.47 5.27 19.70
C SER A 32 -4.85 3.81 19.91
N TYR A 33 -4.76 2.99 18.86
CA TYR A 33 -5.01 1.56 18.92
C TYR A 33 -3.73 0.76 19.23
N PRO A 34 -3.83 -0.31 20.02
CA PRO A 34 -2.69 -1.19 20.24
C PRO A 34 -2.25 -1.83 18.92
N PRO A 35 -0.95 -2.16 18.76
CA PRO A 35 -0.52 -2.95 17.62
C PRO A 35 -1.28 -4.28 17.58
N PRO A 36 -1.50 -4.88 16.40
CA PRO A 36 -2.20 -6.14 16.30
C PRO A 36 -1.51 -7.21 17.16
N PRO A 37 -2.27 -8.06 17.88
CA PRO A 37 -1.72 -9.01 18.85
C PRO A 37 -0.83 -10.09 18.21
N PHE A 38 -0.87 -10.24 16.89
CA PHE A 38 0.06 -11.09 16.14
C PHE A 38 0.61 -10.32 14.94
N PRO A 39 1.91 -10.44 14.61
CA PRO A 39 2.51 -9.80 13.43
C PRO A 39 1.87 -10.27 12.11
N ASN A 40 1.17 -11.41 12.14
CA ASN A 40 0.56 -12.04 10.97
C ASN A 40 -0.97 -11.94 10.97
N VAL A 41 -1.57 -11.46 12.07
CA VAL A 41 -3.00 -11.21 12.16
C VAL A 41 -3.16 -9.73 12.14
N THR A 42 -3.40 -9.19 10.95
CA THR A 42 -3.94 -7.85 10.87
C THR A 42 -5.26 -7.87 11.62
N SER A 43 -5.38 -7.11 12.70
CA SER A 43 -6.68 -6.59 13.16
C SER A 43 -7.31 -5.65 12.12
N ALA A 44 -6.95 -5.80 10.82
CA ALA A 44 -7.39 -5.00 9.70
C ALA A 44 -8.88 -5.24 9.54
N ILE A 45 -9.63 -4.33 10.13
CA ILE A 45 -10.98 -4.03 9.72
C ILE A 45 -10.87 -3.51 8.29
N GLY A 46 -11.25 -4.33 7.31
CA GLY A 46 -11.17 -3.99 5.89
C GLY A 46 -11.05 -5.20 4.97
N GLY A 47 -11.21 -4.96 3.68
CA GLY A 47 -10.92 -5.93 2.62
C GLY A 47 -9.56 -5.69 1.97
N TRP A 48 -9.46 -6.08 0.70
CA TRP A 48 -8.28 -5.82 -0.13
C TRP A 48 -8.13 -4.33 -0.44
N LEU A 49 -6.87 -3.86 -0.52
CA LEU A 49 -6.52 -2.51 -0.93
C LEU A 49 -5.81 -2.52 -2.28
N GLY A 50 -6.29 -1.70 -3.21
CA GLY A 50 -5.62 -1.48 -4.49
C GLY A 50 -4.45 -0.50 -4.34
N LEU A 51 -3.25 -0.92 -4.74
CA LEU A 51 -2.08 -0.04 -4.85
C LEU A 51 -1.77 0.25 -6.32
N SER A 52 -1.96 1.51 -6.71
CA SER A 52 -1.63 1.96 -8.07
C SER A 52 -0.11 1.99 -8.30
N PRO A 53 0.36 1.94 -9.57
CA PRO A 53 1.78 1.91 -9.89
C PRO A 53 2.61 3.05 -9.27
N ASN A 54 2.02 4.23 -9.11
CA ASN A 54 2.69 5.37 -8.47
C ASN A 54 3.00 5.08 -6.99
N GLY A 55 2.03 4.51 -6.25
CA GLY A 55 2.21 4.11 -4.86
C GLY A 55 3.27 3.02 -4.71
N ILE A 56 3.23 2.00 -5.57
CA ILE A 56 4.23 0.91 -5.59
C ILE A 56 5.64 1.45 -5.83
N ARG A 57 5.82 2.40 -6.76
CA ARG A 57 7.13 3.03 -7.01
C ARG A 57 7.63 3.83 -5.82
N VAL A 58 6.74 4.56 -5.14
CA VAL A 58 7.10 5.32 -3.94
C VAL A 58 7.56 4.36 -2.85
N ILE A 59 6.79 3.31 -2.56
CA ILE A 59 7.16 2.31 -1.54
C ILE A 59 8.52 1.69 -1.87
N ARG A 60 8.72 1.26 -3.12
CA ARG A 60 10.01 0.73 -3.59
C ARG A 60 11.17 1.68 -3.35
N SER A 61 10.94 2.98 -3.55
CA SER A 61 11.96 3.99 -3.30
C SER A 61 12.20 4.21 -1.81
N LEU A 62 11.17 4.16 -0.97
CA LEU A 62 11.28 4.43 0.46
C LEU A 62 11.91 3.28 1.23
N ASN A 63 11.48 2.04 0.96
CA ASN A 63 11.98 0.85 1.63
C ASN A 63 11.83 -0.37 0.72
N ARG A 64 12.97 -0.99 0.36
CA ARG A 64 12.99 -2.12 -0.56
C ARG A 64 12.35 -3.37 0.03
N ASP A 65 12.57 -3.65 1.30
CA ASP A 65 12.07 -4.85 1.98
C ASP A 65 10.54 -4.82 2.11
N VAL A 66 9.98 -3.64 2.44
CA VAL A 66 8.53 -3.44 2.48
C VAL A 66 7.92 -3.64 1.08
N TYR A 67 8.59 -3.13 0.04
CA TYR A 67 8.15 -3.36 -1.34
C TYR A 67 8.14 -4.84 -1.71
N GLU A 68 9.20 -5.60 -1.39
CA GLU A 68 9.25 -7.04 -1.70
C GLU A 68 8.20 -7.83 -0.91
N SER A 69 7.97 -7.48 0.35
CA SER A 69 6.92 -8.09 1.19
C SER A 69 5.52 -7.88 0.61
N ILE A 70 5.22 -6.66 0.15
CA ILE A 70 3.96 -6.36 -0.55
C ILE A 70 3.88 -7.14 -1.86
N LYS A 71 4.93 -7.16 -2.67
CA LYS A 71 4.94 -7.89 -3.95
C LYS A 71 4.75 -9.39 -3.77
N ALA A 72 5.28 -9.98 -2.72
CA ALA A 72 5.14 -11.41 -2.42
C ALA A 72 3.71 -11.80 -2.04
N THR A 73 2.88 -10.85 -1.60
CA THR A 73 1.51 -11.11 -1.09
C THR A 73 0.42 -10.47 -1.95
N ALA A 74 0.78 -9.57 -2.87
CA ALA A 74 -0.16 -8.87 -3.73
C ALA A 74 -0.60 -9.70 -4.94
N MET A 75 -1.82 -9.44 -5.41
CA MET A 75 -2.31 -9.90 -6.70
C MET A 75 -2.14 -8.79 -7.73
N GLU A 76 -1.48 -9.09 -8.85
CA GLU A 76 -1.47 -8.19 -10.00
C GLU A 76 -2.81 -8.23 -10.71
N VAL A 77 -3.37 -7.05 -10.99
CA VAL A 77 -4.65 -6.91 -11.68
C VAL A 77 -4.41 -6.15 -12.97
N ASP A 78 -4.74 -6.77 -14.09
CA ASP A 78 -4.61 -6.18 -15.43
C ASP A 78 -5.92 -5.55 -15.91
N VAL A 79 -7.04 -6.13 -15.52
CA VAL A 79 -8.38 -5.78 -16.00
C VAL A 79 -9.39 -5.89 -14.87
N PHE A 80 -10.25 -4.90 -14.78
CA PHE A 80 -11.43 -4.92 -13.94
C PHE A 80 -12.67 -5.14 -14.81
N GLY A 81 -13.55 -6.05 -14.41
CA GLY A 81 -14.83 -6.30 -15.06
C GLY A 81 -15.97 -5.58 -14.33
N ALA A 82 -16.90 -5.02 -15.09
CA ALA A 82 -18.16 -4.51 -14.56
C ALA A 82 -19.30 -5.44 -14.99
N GLN A 83 -20.11 -5.91 -14.04
CA GLN A 83 -21.22 -6.83 -14.29
C GLN A 83 -22.52 -6.29 -13.71
N ILE A 84 -23.65 -6.65 -14.31
CA ILE A 84 -24.97 -6.46 -13.69
C ILE A 84 -25.26 -7.53 -12.65
N SER A 85 -26.29 -7.33 -11.83
CA SER A 85 -26.68 -8.25 -10.76
C SER A 85 -27.00 -9.66 -11.24
N SER A 86 -27.43 -9.83 -12.50
CA SER A 86 -27.65 -11.14 -13.11
C SER A 86 -26.36 -11.89 -13.49
N GLY A 87 -25.18 -11.30 -13.24
CA GLY A 87 -23.88 -11.84 -13.63
C GLY A 87 -23.46 -11.57 -15.08
N ARG A 88 -24.31 -10.92 -15.90
CA ARG A 88 -23.93 -10.56 -17.27
C ARG A 88 -22.87 -9.45 -17.26
N MET A 89 -21.77 -9.68 -17.97
CA MET A 89 -20.69 -8.69 -18.13
C MET A 89 -21.17 -7.49 -18.95
N LEU A 90 -20.90 -6.28 -18.47
CA LEU A 90 -21.12 -5.02 -19.19
C LEU A 90 -19.87 -4.60 -19.97
N GLY A 91 -18.69 -4.87 -19.41
CA GLY A 91 -17.44 -4.52 -20.05
C GLY A 91 -16.25 -4.62 -19.10
N ASN A 92 -15.07 -4.43 -19.69
CA ASN A 92 -13.79 -4.53 -19.04
C ASN A 92 -13.05 -3.20 -19.14
N PHE A 93 -12.38 -2.77 -18.08
CA PHE A 93 -11.47 -1.63 -18.09
C PHE A 93 -10.09 -2.04 -17.61
N LYS A 94 -9.05 -1.60 -18.31
CA LYS A 94 -7.67 -1.93 -17.97
C LYS A 94 -7.28 -1.22 -16.68
N ALA A 95 -6.72 -1.96 -15.73
CA ALA A 95 -6.21 -1.46 -14.46
C ALA A 95 -4.92 -0.63 -14.61
N GLY A 96 -4.26 -0.77 -15.76
CA GLY A 96 -3.01 -0.15 -16.13
C GLY A 96 -2.49 -0.79 -17.43
N GLY A 97 -1.28 -0.45 -17.84
CA GLY A 97 -0.62 -1.09 -18.97
C GLY A 97 0.88 -0.81 -18.97
N LYS A 98 1.60 -1.34 -19.96
CA LYS A 98 3.08 -1.25 -20.09
C LYS A 98 3.70 0.11 -19.77
N ARG A 99 2.98 1.21 -20.04
CA ARG A 99 3.39 2.59 -19.67
C ARG A 99 3.82 2.72 -18.21
N TYR A 100 3.27 1.90 -17.32
CA TYR A 100 3.53 1.94 -15.88
C TYR A 100 4.42 0.80 -15.36
N GLY A 101 5.01 0.01 -16.25
CA GLY A 101 5.94 -1.08 -15.89
C GLY A 101 5.28 -2.29 -15.21
N HIS A 102 3.95 -2.39 -15.26
CA HIS A 102 3.15 -3.49 -14.74
C HIS A 102 1.96 -3.75 -15.68
N GLY A 103 1.56 -5.03 -15.79
CA GLY A 103 0.49 -5.54 -16.67
C GLY A 103 0.96 -6.04 -18.04
N THR A 104 0.18 -6.93 -18.63
CA THR A 104 0.40 -7.51 -19.98
C THR A 104 0.42 -6.48 -21.12
#